data_AF-A0A3N5NLW9-F1
#
_entry.id   AF-A0A3N5NLW9-F1
#
_cell.length_a   1.000
_cell.length_b   1.000
_cell.length_c   1.000
_cell.angle_alpha   90.00
_cell.angle_beta   90.00
_cell.angle_gamma   90.00
#
_symmetry.space_group_name_H-M   'P 1'
#
loop_
_entity.id
_entity.type
_entity.pdbx_description
1 polymer ?
#
loop_
_entity_poly.entity_id
_entity_poly.type
_entity_poly.pdbx_seq_one_letter_code
_entity_poly.pdbx_strand_id
1 'polypeptide(L)' 'MEYGGDRLQERRRSGEVDGEYVVFQFGTSFEHKAAAIETVTAVKDSDGAWRVGGYFVK' A
#
# COMPACT_ATOMS: atom_id res chain seq x y z
N MET A 1 -25.54 14.23 -8.84
CA MET A 1 -24.87 13.08 -8.19
C MET A 1 -23.39 13.22 -8.49
N GLU A 2 -22.69 14.02 -7.68
CA GLU A 2 -21.24 14.09 -7.74
C GLU A 2 -20.69 12.82 -7.09
N TYR A 3 -19.95 12.02 -7.85
CA TYR A 3 -19.05 11.05 -7.27
C TYR A 3 -17.91 11.86 -6.65
N GLY A 4 -18.11 12.29 -5.41
CA GLY A 4 -17.08 12.88 -4.58
C GLY A 4 -15.94 11.87 -4.50
N GLY A 5 -14.89 12.12 -5.29
CA GLY A 5 -13.66 11.35 -5.26
C GLY A 5 -13.19 11.35 -3.83
N ASP A 6 -13.31 10.18 -3.19
CA ASP A 6 -12.95 9.98 -1.81
C ASP A 6 -11.50 10.41 -1.70
N ARG A 7 -11.33 11.58 -1.11
CA ARG A 7 -10.05 12.20 -0.85
C ARG A 7 -9.35 11.15 -0.01
N LEU A 8 -8.45 10.39 -0.65
CA LEU A 8 -7.50 9.55 0.05
C LEU A 8 -6.85 10.53 1.01
N GLN A 9 -7.37 10.56 2.24
CA GLN A 9 -6.58 11.00 3.33
C GLN A 9 -5.45 10.00 3.28
N GLU A 10 -4.36 10.44 2.69
CA GLU A 10 -3.02 10.25 3.22
C GLU A 10 -3.11 10.62 4.71
N ARG A 11 -3.81 9.76 5.48
CA ARG A 11 -3.68 9.67 6.91
C ARG A 11 -2.27 9.16 7.00
N ARG A 12 -1.36 10.13 7.04
CA ARG A 12 -0.04 9.98 7.61
C ARG A 12 -0.18 8.93 8.69
N ARG A 13 0.45 7.78 8.50
CA ARG A 13 0.88 6.99 9.64
C ARG A 13 2.09 7.73 10.23
N SER A 14 1.83 8.93 10.74
CA SER A 14 2.79 9.67 11.54
C SER A 14 2.54 9.21 12.97
N GLY A 15 3.37 8.28 13.39
CA GLY A 15 3.30 7.64 14.70
C GLY A 15 4.07 6.33 14.64
N GLU A 16 5.38 6.42 14.41
CA GLU A 16 6.34 5.44 14.92
C GLU A 16 6.19 4.01 14.37
N VAL A 17 6.42 3.83 13.08
CA VAL A 17 7.16 2.62 12.65
C VAL A 17 8.60 3.09 12.55
N ASP A 18 9.38 2.94 13.62
CA ASP A 18 10.83 3.03 13.52
C ASP A 18 11.28 1.97 12.52
N GLY A 19 11.81 2.38 11.37
CA GLY A 19 12.28 1.47 10.31
C GLY A 19 12.15 2.03 8.89
N GLU A 20 13.04 1.59 8.02
CA GLU A 20 12.97 1.89 6.59
C GLU A 20 11.75 1.17 5.99
N TYR A 21 10.97 1.85 5.14
CA TYR A 21 9.86 1.22 4.42
C TYR A 21 9.84 1.65 2.95
N VAL A 22 9.27 0.80 2.09
CA VAL A 22 9.08 1.05 0.66
C VAL A 22 7.65 0.64 0.29
N VAL A 23 7.02 1.44 -0.57
CA VAL A 23 5.69 1.15 -1.14
C VAL A 23 5.83 0.86 -2.62
N PHE A 24 5.34 -0.31 -3.05
CA PHE A 24 5.25 -0.72 -4.44
C PHE A 24 3.81 -0.61 -4.92
N GLN A 25 3.61 -0.13 -6.14
CA GLN A 25 2.30 -0.12 -6.80
C GLN A 25 2.39 -0.81 -8.15
N PHE A 26 1.46 -1.73 -8.39
CA PHE A 26 1.36 -2.50 -9.63
C PHE A 26 -0.02 -2.30 -10.26
N GLY A 27 -0.04 -2.17 -11.59
CA GLY A 27 -1.26 -2.40 -12.36
C GLY A 27 -1.46 -3.90 -12.50
N THR A 28 -2.50 -4.44 -11.86
CA THR A 28 -2.74 -5.89 -11.80
C THR A 28 -4.12 -6.21 -12.36
N SER A 29 -4.21 -7.33 -13.10
CA SER A 29 -5.46 -7.91 -13.58
C SER A 29 -5.73 -9.24 -12.88
N PHE A 30 -6.88 -9.36 -12.23
CA PHE A 30 -7.37 -10.58 -11.59
C PHE A 30 -8.52 -11.19 -12.42
N GLU A 31 -8.81 -12.49 -12.23
CA GLU A 31 -9.85 -13.21 -12.98
C GLU A 31 -11.23 -12.50 -12.98
N HIS A 32 -11.62 -11.91 -11.85
CA HIS A 32 -12.88 -11.17 -11.70
C HIS A 32 -12.70 -9.65 -11.59
N LYS A 33 -11.50 -9.15 -11.87
CA LYS A 33 -11.18 -7.71 -11.80
C LYS A 33 -10.05 -7.34 -12.75
N ALA A 34 -10.42 -6.96 -13.97
CA ALA A 34 -9.47 -6.71 -15.06
C ALA A 34 -8.52 -5.53 -14.83
N ALA A 35 -8.91 -4.55 -14.01
CA ALA A 35 -8.10 -3.39 -13.69
C ALA A 35 -8.12 -3.13 -12.18
N ALA A 36 -6.98 -3.34 -11.54
CA ALA A 36 -6.78 -3.08 -10.13
C ALA A 36 -5.42 -2.44 -9.89
N ILE A 37 -5.32 -1.68 -8.80
CA ILE A 37 -4.02 -1.25 -8.29
C ILE A 37 -3.71 -2.07 -7.05
N GLU A 38 -2.66 -2.87 -7.15
CA GLU A 38 -2.09 -3.63 -6.04
C GLU A 38 -1.01 -2.79 -5.37
N THR A 39 -1.08 -2.68 -4.05
CA THR A 39 -0.13 -1.93 -3.22
C THR A 39 0.51 -2.86 -2.20
N VAL A 40 1.83 -2.92 -2.22
CA VAL A 40 2.63 -3.72 -1.28
C VAL A 40 3.51 -2.77 -0.47
N THR A 41 3.41 -2.84 0.85
CA THR A 41 4.29 -2.10 1.76
C THR A 41 5.31 -3.08 2.33
N ALA A 42 6.59 -2.85 2.03
CA ALA A 42 7.69 -3.57 2.66
C ALA A 42 8.29 -2.72 3.79
N VAL A 43 8.64 -3.38 4.88
CA VAL A 43 9.31 -2.77 6.03
C VAL A 43 10.60 -3.54 6.27
N LYS A 44 11.69 -2.82 6.52
CA LYS A 44 12.97 -3.39 6.91
C LYS A 44 12.94 -3.66 8.41
N ASP A 45 13.12 -4.91 8.78
CA ASP A 45 13.14 -5.35 10.16
C ASP A 45 14.51 -5.09 10.80
N SER A 46 14.60 -5.29 12.11
CA SER A 46 15.82 -5.13 12.92
C SER A 46 16.99 -6.02 12.48
N ASP A 47 16.72 -7.16 11.83
CA ASP A 47 17.73 -8.05 11.24
C ASP A 47 18.22 -7.59 9.86
N GLY A 48 17.72 -6.44 9.37
CA GLY A 48 18.04 -5.87 8.08
C GLY A 48 17.31 -6.51 6.89
N ALA A 49 16.49 -7.54 7.10
CA ALA A 49 15.69 -8.16 6.05
C ALA A 49 14.42 -7.35 5.77
N TRP A 50 14.01 -7.35 4.50
CA TRP A 50 12.76 -6.74 4.07
C TRP A 50 11.61 -7.74 4.15
N ARG A 51 10.50 -7.34 4.77
CA ARG A 51 9.29 -8.16 4.91
C ARG A 51 8.05 -7.37 4.53
N VAL A 52 7.01 -8.06 4.05
CA VAL A 52 5.73 -7.42 3.72
C VAL A 52 5.00 -7.06 5.00
N GLY A 53 4.83 -5.76 5.24
CA GLY A 53 4.05 -5.22 6.36
C GLY A 53 2.60 -4.86 5.99
N GLY A 54 2.27 -4.81 4.70
CA GLY A 54 0.92 -4.53 4.23
C GLY A 54 0.69 -4.92 2.78
N TYR A 55 -0.53 -5.35 2.49
CA TYR A 55 -1.01 -5.72 1.16
C TYR A 55 -2.43 -5.19 0.95
N PHE A 56 -2.66 -4.48 -0.13
CA PHE A 56 -3.94 -3.86 -0.43
C PHE A 56 -4.23 -3.84 -1.94
N VAL A 57 -5.47 -4.12 -2.32
CA VAL A 57 -5.94 -4.08 -3.71
C VAL A 57 -7.15 -3.15 -3.79
N LYS A 58 -7.09 -2.14 -4.66
CA LYS A 58 -8.23 -1.24 -4.97
C LYS A 58 -8.73 -1.37 -6.38
#